data_AF-A0A9X8JFX4-F1
#
_entry.id   AF-A0A9X8JFX4-F1
#
_cell.length_a   1.000
_cell.length_b   1.000
_cell.length_c   1.000
_cell.angle_alpha   90.00
_cell.angle_beta   90.00
_cell.angle_gamma   90.00
#
_symmetry.space_group_name_H-M   'P 1'
#
loop_
_entity.id
_entity.type
_entity.pdbx_description
1 polymer ?
#
loop_
_entity_poly.entity_id
_entity_poly.type
_entity_poly.pdbx_seq_one_letter_code
_entity_poly.pdbx_strand_id
1 'polypeptide(L)'
;MAIRGPELIYEDNPDEYEHELLNLMEKWYTLETGAPPPELPFIDLPIGTSMLNHMTLTLGSSINEKDREVVLQAIQRYAPNTLVLESAVLIR
;
A
#
# COMPACT_ATOMS: atom_id res chain seq x y z
N MET A 1 8.42 1.45 0.50
CA MET A 1 9.44 0.52 -0.05
C MET A 1 8.76 -0.82 -0.21
N ALA A 2 8.94 -1.51 -1.34
CA ALA A 2 8.48 -2.88 -1.47
C ALA A 2 9.24 -3.73 -0.45
N ILE A 3 8.59 -4.70 0.19
CA ILE A 3 9.24 -5.63 1.10
C ILE A 3 9.18 -7.00 0.45
N ARG A 4 10.23 -7.79 0.62
CA ARG A 4 10.26 -9.16 0.10
C ARG A 4 9.12 -9.95 0.75
N GLY A 5 8.24 -10.53 -0.07
CA GLY A 5 7.18 -11.42 0.40
C GLY A 5 7.72 -12.77 0.86
N PRO A 6 6.84 -13.68 1.32
CA PRO A 6 7.19 -15.06 1.61
C PRO A 6 7.86 -15.74 0.41
N GLU A 7 8.73 -16.72 0.65
CA GLU A 7 9.32 -17.57 -0.39
C GLU A 7 8.29 -18.62 -0.87
N LEU A 8 7.12 -18.13 -1.29
CA LEU A 8 5.95 -18.88 -1.74
C LEU A 8 5.42 -18.27 -3.03
N ILE A 9 4.74 -19.09 -3.83
CA ILE A 9 4.03 -18.64 -5.04
C ILE A 9 2.55 -18.53 -4.68
N TYR A 10 1.98 -17.33 -4.85
CA TYR A 10 0.57 -17.07 -4.51
C TYR A 10 -0.39 -17.99 -5.25
N GLU A 11 -0.10 -18.26 -6.54
CA GLU A 11 -0.94 -19.10 -7.41
C GLU A 11 -1.01 -20.56 -6.97
N ASP A 12 0.03 -21.05 -6.28
CA ASP A 12 0.11 -22.44 -5.81
C ASP A 12 -0.71 -22.66 -4.53
N ASN A 13 -0.62 -21.73 -3.57
CA ASN A 13 -1.35 -21.80 -2.30
C ASN A 13 -1.61 -20.40 -1.70
N PRO A 14 -2.74 -19.75 -2.07
CA PRO A 14 -3.07 -18.41 -1.61
C PRO A 14 -3.17 -18.28 -0.08
N ASP A 15 -3.79 -19.25 0.58
CA ASP A 15 -4.05 -19.19 2.03
C ASP A 15 -2.74 -19.25 2.84
N GLU A 16 -1.81 -20.13 2.44
CA GLU A 16 -0.51 -20.26 3.08
C GLU A 16 0.38 -19.04 2.79
N TYR A 17 0.32 -18.51 1.57
CA TYR A 17 1.01 -17.28 1.21
C TYR A 17 0.55 -16.12 2.09
N GLU A 18 -0.77 -15.91 2.23
CA GLU A 18 -1.33 -14.83 3.03
C GLU A 18 -0.98 -14.99 4.51
N HIS A 19 -1.04 -16.21 5.04
CA HIS A 19 -0.65 -16.49 6.42
C HIS A 19 0.82 -16.11 6.69
N GLU A 20 1.75 -16.56 5.84
CA GLU A 20 3.16 -16.26 6.02
C GLU A 20 3.48 -14.77 5.79
N LEU A 21 2.76 -14.10 4.89
CA LEU A 21 2.89 -12.67 4.70
C LEU A 21 2.52 -11.91 5.99
N LEU A 22 1.42 -12.28 6.65
CA LEU A 22 1.02 -11.68 7.92
C LEU A 22 2.05 -11.95 9.03
N ASN A 23 2.59 -13.17 9.11
CA ASN A 23 3.65 -13.52 10.06
C ASN A 23 4.92 -12.67 9.84
N LEU A 24 5.30 -12.39 8.59
CA LEU A 24 6.42 -11.50 8.26
C LEU A 24 6.16 -10.06 8.70
N MET A 25 4.94 -9.55 8.45
CA MET A 25 4.55 -8.20 8.86
C MET A 25 4.56 -8.02 10.38
N GLU A 26 4.06 -9.01 11.13
CA GLU A 26 4.07 -9.00 12.59
C GLU A 26 5.52 -8.98 13.12
N LYS A 27 6.41 -9.82 12.57
CA LYS A 27 7.83 -9.82 12.94
C LYS A 27 8.47 -8.45 12.73
N TRP A 28 8.21 -7.77 11.61
CA TRP A 28 8.75 -6.42 11.39
C TRP A 28 8.15 -5.38 12.32
N TYR A 29 6.88 -5.52 12.70
CA TYR A 29 6.27 -4.63 13.68
C TYR A 29 6.92 -4.76 15.07
N THR A 30 7.35 -5.96 15.44
CA THR A 30 8.07 -6.20 16.71
C THR A 30 9.53 -5.75 16.70
N LEU A 31 10.14 -5.62 15.52
CA LEU A 31 11.48 -5.07 15.35
C LEU A 31 11.37 -3.55 15.28
N GLU A 32 11.71 -2.83 16.36
CA GLU A 32 11.74 -1.36 16.42
C GLU A 32 12.59 -0.70 15.30
N THR A 33 13.40 -1.50 14.60
CA THR A 33 14.23 -1.12 13.45
C THR A 33 13.48 -1.07 12.12
N GLY A 34 12.23 -1.52 12.07
CA GLY A 34 11.43 -1.61 10.84
C GLY A 34 11.88 -2.74 9.89
N ALA A 35 11.20 -2.82 8.73
CA ALA A 35 11.50 -3.82 7.71
C ALA A 35 12.87 -3.53 7.03
N PRO A 36 13.67 -4.57 6.71
CA PRO A 36 14.91 -4.39 6.00
C PRO A 36 14.65 -3.76 4.62
N PRO A 37 15.58 -2.92 4.11
CA PRO A 37 15.43 -2.34 2.79
C PRO A 37 15.45 -3.46 1.73
N PRO A 38 14.57 -3.40 0.71
CA PRO A 38 14.58 -4.39 -0.35
C PRO A 38 15.88 -4.34 -1.14
N GLU A 39 16.34 -5.50 -1.61
CA GLU A 39 17.49 -5.60 -2.52
C GLU A 39 17.22 -4.89 -3.86
N LEU A 40 15.95 -4.88 -4.30
CA LEU A 40 15.49 -4.17 -5.48
C LEU A 40 14.73 -2.90 -5.05
N PRO A 41 15.27 -1.70 -5.31
CA PRO A 41 14.61 -0.45 -4.93
C PRO A 41 13.34 -0.16 -5.74
N PHE A 42 13.20 -0.80 -6.91
CA PHE A 42 12.09 -0.57 -7.83
C PHE A 42 11.53 -1.91 -8.29
N ILE A 43 10.21 -1.99 -8.33
CA ILE A 43 9.47 -3.04 -9.00
C ILE A 43 8.76 -2.39 -10.19
N ASP A 44 9.04 -2.87 -11.39
CA ASP A 44 8.24 -2.51 -12.56
C ASP A 44 6.92 -3.26 -12.44
N LEU A 45 5.91 -2.58 -11.94
CA LEU A 45 4.55 -3.10 -11.99
C LEU A 45 4.03 -2.84 -13.41
N PRO A 46 3.59 -3.86 -14.17
CA PRO A 46 3.01 -3.69 -15.49
C PRO A 46 1.58 -3.15 -15.35
N ILE A 47 1.46 -1.94 -14.79
CA ILE A 47 0.20 -1.25 -14.61
C ILE A 47 -0.07 -0.47 -15.89
N GLY A 48 -1.11 -0.86 -16.62
CA GLY A 48 -1.63 -0.01 -17.69
C GLY A 48 -2.09 1.33 -17.12
N THR A 49 -1.88 2.42 -17.86
CA THR A 49 -2.38 3.76 -17.46
C THR A 49 -3.90 3.76 -17.21
N SER A 50 -4.63 2.84 -17.84
CA SER A 50 -6.06 2.58 -17.62
C SER A 50 -6.42 2.08 -16.22
N MET A 51 -5.48 1.45 -15.50
CA MET A 51 -5.72 0.96 -14.14
C MET A 51 -5.81 2.13 -13.15
N LEU A 52 -5.01 3.19 -13.37
CA LEU A 52 -5.09 4.42 -12.58
C LEU A 52 -6.44 5.14 -12.73
N ASN A 53 -7.15 4.91 -13.85
CA ASN A 53 -8.49 5.48 -14.05
C ASN A 53 -9.56 4.88 -13.13
N HIS A 54 -9.29 3.72 -12.53
CA HIS A 54 -10.21 3.04 -11.63
C HIS A 54 -9.64 2.96 -10.20
N MET A 55 -8.57 3.70 -9.93
CA MET A 55 -7.95 3.71 -8.61
C MET A 55 -8.92 4.35 -7.62
N THR A 56 -9.09 3.71 -6.46
CA THR A 56 -9.80 4.29 -5.32
C THR A 56 -8.79 4.57 -4.22
N LEU A 57 -8.72 5.82 -3.78
CA LEU A 57 -7.85 6.26 -2.69
C LEU A 57 -8.72 6.56 -1.48
N THR A 58 -8.43 5.91 -0.35
CA THR A 58 -9.14 6.17 0.92
C THR A 58 -8.22 6.95 1.85
N LEU A 59 -8.63 8.15 2.22
CA LEU A 59 -7.91 8.99 3.18
C LEU A 59 -8.15 8.48 4.61
N GLY A 60 -7.09 8.38 5.41
CA GLY A 60 -7.21 7.95 6.80
C GLY A 60 -8.03 8.94 7.63
N SER A 61 -8.78 8.45 8.61
CA SER A 61 -9.67 9.25 9.46
C SER A 61 -8.98 10.35 10.27
N SER A 62 -7.68 10.21 10.49
CA SER A 62 -6.85 11.11 11.30
C SER A 62 -5.91 11.97 10.46
N ILE A 63 -6.12 12.04 9.14
CA ILE A 63 -5.31 12.89 8.28
C ILE A 63 -5.54 14.36 8.64
N ASN A 64 -4.46 15.13 8.79
CA ASN A 64 -4.56 16.56 9.00
C ASN A 64 -4.83 17.29 7.66
N GLU A 65 -5.33 18.52 7.74
CA GLU A 65 -5.77 19.29 6.57
C GLU A 65 -4.62 19.57 5.58
N LYS A 66 -3.41 19.81 6.09
CA LYS A 66 -2.23 20.08 5.27
C LYS A 66 -1.82 18.86 4.45
N ASP A 67 -1.73 17.71 5.09
CA ASP A 67 -1.35 16.46 4.42
C ASP A 67 -2.44 16.04 3.44
N ARG A 68 -3.71 16.29 3.78
CA ARG A 68 -4.85 16.09 2.88
C ARG A 68 -4.70 16.90 1.59
N GLU A 69 -4.41 18.19 1.67
CA GLU A 69 -4.20 19.02 0.48
C GLU A 69 -3.04 18.54 -0.38
N VAL A 70 -1.92 18.15 0.25
CA VAL A 70 -0.76 17.63 -0.47
C VAL A 70 -1.12 16.35 -1.23
N VAL A 71 -1.84 15.42 -0.59
CA VAL A 71 -2.29 14.18 -1.24
C VAL A 71 -3.23 14.50 -2.41
N LEU A 72 -4.21 15.39 -2.22
CA LEU A 72 -5.14 15.78 -3.27
C LEU A 72 -4.45 16.42 -4.48
N GLN A 73 -3.48 17.31 -4.25
CA GLN A 73 -2.69 17.92 -5.32
C GLN A 73 -1.85 16.89 -6.09
N ALA A 74 -1.27 15.91 -5.38
CA ALA A 74 -0.51 14.83 -6.00
C ALA A 74 -1.41 13.95 -6.88
N ILE A 75 -2.60 13.58 -6.38
CA ILE A 75 -3.56 12.77 -7.13
C ILE A 75 -4.07 13.49 -8.37
N GLN A 76 -4.39 14.78 -8.25
CA GLN A 76 -4.80 15.58 -9.41
C GLN A 76 -3.74 15.61 -10.51
N ARG A 77 -2.45 15.59 -10.14
CA ARG A 77 -1.33 15.62 -11.09
C ARG A 77 -1.05 14.27 -11.75
N TYR A 78 -1.11 13.19 -10.99
CA TYR A 78 -0.62 11.88 -11.45
C TYR A 78 -1.72 10.86 -11.75
N ALA A 79 -2.92 11.03 -11.21
CA ALA A 79 -4.05 10.12 -11.39
C ALA A 79 -5.39 10.87 -11.27
N PRO A 80 -5.71 11.81 -12.20
CA PRO A 80 -6.85 12.72 -12.07
C PRO A 80 -8.22 12.03 -12.07
N ASN A 81 -8.30 10.78 -12.52
CA ASN A 81 -9.53 9.99 -12.56
C ASN A 81 -9.73 9.11 -11.31
N THR A 82 -8.87 9.25 -10.30
CA THR A 82 -8.97 8.50 -9.03
C THR A 82 -10.22 8.91 -8.26
N LEU A 83 -10.95 7.92 -7.73
CA LEU A 83 -12.02 8.15 -6.76
C LEU A 83 -11.41 8.35 -5.38
N VAL A 84 -11.59 9.52 -4.78
CA VAL A 84 -11.13 9.81 -3.41
C VAL A 84 -12.27 9.62 -2.42
N LEU A 85 -12.06 8.77 -1.42
CA LEU A 85 -12.99 8.48 -0.34
C LEU A 85 -12.37 8.86 1.00
N GLU A 86 -13.20 9.23 1.97
CA GLU A 86 -12.78 9.39 3.36
C GLU A 86 -12.99 8.06 4.10
N SER A 87 -12.05 7.65 4.94
CA SER A 87 -12.19 6.43 5.74
C SER A 87 -13.34 6.58 6.73
N ALA A 88 -14.27 5.62 6.71
CA ALA A 88 -15.32 5.49 7.71
C ALA A 88 -14.82 4.86 9.03
N VAL A 89 -13.55 4.41 9.08
CA VAL A 89 -12.98 3.79 10.27
C VAL A 89 -12.67 4.88 11.29
N LEU A 90 -13.45 4.92 12.37
CA LEU A 90 -13.14 5.75 13.54
C LEU A 90 -12.07 5.06 14.39
N ILE A 91 -10.81 5.46 14.21
CA ILE A 91 -9.73 5.05 15.11
C ILE A 91 -9.88 5.87 16.40
N ARG A 92 -10.27 5.20 17.50
CA ARG A 92 -10.38 5.76 18.85
C ARG A 92 -9.04 5.74 19.57
#